data_AF-A0A2E8M9C0-F1
#
_entry.id   AF-A0A2E8M9C0-F1
#
_cell.length_a   1.000
_cell.length_b   1.000
_cell.length_c   1.000
_cell.angle_alpha   90.00
_cell.angle_beta   90.00
_cell.angle_gamma   90.00
#
_symmetry.space_group_name_H-M   'P 1'
#
loop_
_entity.id
_entity.type
_entity.pdbx_description
1 polymer ?
#
loop_
_entity_poly.entity_id
_entity_poly.type
_entity_poly.pdbx_seq_one_letter_code
_entity_poly.pdbx_strand_id
1 'polypeptide(L)'
;MSLARSLSVQIPGEALIAVAQNDFSLPKLRVEALRGLSAQNHPELESHLTTAFKVPEVELRIVALDLLSQKNKEAAFEVTKFLLRNEKAPLAEKQAAISLLARALASPKSDELLNTYLSKFKSIPTGLHLDFAEAAVVRNLKAPSPNFVHTLHGGNVERGAALFVNHLAAQCVRCHKIKNGKGSDIGPNLKSIGRQKDRAYLLEALAEPQKVIAKGYGAISLTLNDGSTVAGSYRSEKNGIIEIRDANNKATKVKATDVKERSEVISTMPPIGLILTKREVRDLIEYLASLKAK
;
A
#
# COMPACT_ATOMS: atom_id res chain seq x y z
N MET A 1 6.30 24.75 5.87
CA MET A 1 4.88 25.12 6.07
C MET A 1 4.20 24.25 7.13
N SER A 2 4.24 22.91 7.03
CA SER A 2 3.76 22.04 8.13
C SER A 2 4.39 22.37 9.50
N LEU A 3 5.73 22.54 9.55
CA LEU A 3 6.44 22.95 10.77
C LEU A 3 6.03 24.34 11.29
N ALA A 4 5.74 25.28 10.38
CA ALA A 4 5.27 26.61 10.78
C ALA A 4 3.89 26.52 11.45
N ARG A 5 2.98 25.70 10.91
CA ARG A 5 1.67 25.44 11.54
C ARG A 5 1.81 24.75 12.90
N SER A 6 2.70 23.77 13.05
CA SER A 6 2.92 23.10 14.34
C SER A 6 3.56 24.00 15.39
N LEU A 7 4.31 25.03 14.97
CA LEU A 7 4.94 26.02 15.83
C LEU A 7 4.10 27.30 15.98
N SER A 8 2.85 27.30 15.49
CA SER A 8 1.96 28.47 15.49
C SER A 8 2.55 29.72 14.82
N VAL A 9 3.54 29.55 13.95
CA VAL A 9 4.10 30.62 13.12
C VAL A 9 3.16 30.85 11.95
N GLN A 10 2.52 32.02 11.93
CA GLN A 10 1.63 32.42 10.85
C GLN A 10 2.43 32.84 9.62
N ILE A 11 2.20 32.15 8.50
CA ILE A 11 2.66 32.58 7.18
C ILE A 11 1.57 33.50 6.61
N PRO A 12 1.90 34.71 6.11
CA PRO A 12 0.92 35.62 5.51
C PRO A 12 0.08 34.93 4.41
N GLY A 13 -1.21 35.26 4.35
CA GLY A 13 -2.14 34.65 3.39
C GLY A 13 -1.69 34.88 1.94
N GLU A 14 -1.17 36.06 1.64
CA GLU A 14 -0.66 36.46 0.33
C GLU A 14 0.53 35.58 -0.10
N ALA A 15 1.41 35.24 0.84
CA ALA A 15 2.53 34.35 0.58
C ALA A 15 2.07 32.91 0.31
N LEU A 16 1.03 32.45 1.03
CA LEU A 16 0.44 31.13 0.78
C LEU A 16 -0.27 31.09 -0.58
N ILE A 17 -0.99 32.15 -0.97
CA ILE A 17 -1.61 32.26 -2.30
C ILE A 17 -0.54 32.21 -3.39
N ALA A 18 0.51 33.03 -3.27
CA ALA A 18 1.61 33.07 -4.23
C ALA A 18 2.24 31.68 -4.42
N VAL A 19 2.45 30.94 -3.33
CA VAL A 19 2.99 29.57 -3.39
C VAL A 19 1.99 28.59 -4.00
N ALA A 20 0.71 28.65 -3.64
CA ALA A 20 -0.32 27.74 -4.17
C ALA A 20 -0.51 27.89 -5.68
N GLN A 21 -0.43 29.12 -6.19
CA GLN A 21 -0.63 29.46 -7.61
C GLN A 21 0.62 29.31 -8.47
N ASN A 22 1.81 29.30 -7.89
CA ASN A 22 3.05 29.22 -8.65
C ASN A 22 3.30 27.80 -9.17
N ASP A 23 3.19 27.61 -10.49
CA ASP A 23 3.41 26.33 -11.16
C ASP A 23 4.87 25.83 -11.10
N PHE A 24 5.83 26.70 -10.78
CA PHE A 24 7.22 26.31 -10.52
C PHE A 24 7.44 25.79 -9.08
N SER A 25 6.45 25.95 -8.19
CA SER A 25 6.53 25.39 -6.84
C SER A 25 6.33 23.89 -6.86
N LEU A 26 7.09 23.18 -6.01
CA LEU A 26 6.91 21.73 -5.82
C LEU A 26 5.43 21.43 -5.48
N PRO A 27 4.80 20.39 -6.07
CA PRO A 27 3.39 20.07 -5.80
C PRO A 27 3.09 19.92 -4.31
N LYS A 28 3.99 19.28 -3.55
CA LYS A 28 3.88 19.15 -2.09
C LYS A 28 3.84 20.50 -1.37
N LEU A 29 4.59 21.49 -1.85
CA LEU A 29 4.60 22.82 -1.28
C LEU A 29 3.29 23.57 -1.57
N ARG A 30 2.76 23.43 -2.79
CA ARG A 30 1.44 23.97 -3.19
C ARG A 30 0.30 23.38 -2.33
N VAL A 31 0.33 22.06 -2.11
CA VAL A 31 -0.59 21.36 -1.19
C VAL A 31 -0.54 21.95 0.21
N GLU A 32 0.67 22.17 0.74
CA GLU A 32 0.86 22.70 2.07
C GLU A 32 0.40 24.15 2.19
N ALA A 33 0.50 24.93 1.11
CA ALA A 33 -0.01 26.29 1.04
C ALA A 33 -1.54 26.35 1.07
N LEU A 34 -2.24 25.51 0.28
CA LEU A 34 -3.71 25.40 0.33
C LEU A 34 -4.23 24.99 1.72
N ARG A 35 -3.54 24.05 2.37
CA ARG A 35 -3.85 23.67 3.76
C ARG A 35 -3.63 24.82 4.74
N GLY A 36 -2.61 25.66 4.51
CA GLY A 36 -2.38 26.88 5.27
C GLY A 36 -3.54 27.86 5.15
N LEU A 37 -4.00 28.11 3.92
CA LEU A 37 -5.16 28.98 3.65
C LEU A 37 -6.43 28.44 4.31
N SER A 38 -6.65 27.11 4.26
CA SER A 38 -7.76 26.47 4.97
C SER A 38 -7.70 26.66 6.49
N ALA A 39 -6.52 26.44 7.10
CA ALA A 39 -6.33 26.63 8.53
C ALA A 39 -6.55 28.08 8.97
N GLN A 40 -6.30 29.05 8.08
CA GLN A 40 -6.55 30.47 8.32
C GLN A 40 -7.99 30.91 8.05
N ASN A 41 -8.86 30.01 7.57
CA ASN A 41 -10.20 30.35 7.06
C ASN A 41 -10.14 31.49 6.02
N HIS A 42 -9.10 31.50 5.17
CA HIS A 42 -8.87 32.59 4.25
C HIS A 42 -10.06 32.77 3.28
N PRO A 43 -10.58 33.99 3.08
CA PRO A 43 -11.79 34.23 2.28
C PRO A 43 -11.65 33.79 0.81
N GLU A 44 -10.45 33.89 0.24
CA GLU A 44 -10.18 33.53 -1.15
C GLU A 44 -9.93 32.02 -1.39
N LEU A 45 -9.97 31.19 -0.34
CA LEU A 45 -9.66 29.76 -0.46
C LEU A 45 -10.49 29.07 -1.54
N GLU A 46 -11.81 29.25 -1.55
CA GLU A 46 -12.71 28.54 -2.48
C GLU A 46 -12.42 28.88 -3.95
N SER A 47 -12.05 30.13 -4.24
CA SER A 47 -11.57 30.56 -5.56
C SER A 47 -10.31 29.79 -5.98
N HIS A 48 -9.34 29.66 -5.06
CA HIS A 48 -8.11 28.93 -5.33
C HIS A 48 -8.30 27.41 -5.43
N LEU A 49 -9.25 26.83 -4.69
CA LEU A 49 -9.63 25.42 -4.86
C LEU A 49 -10.17 25.16 -6.26
N THR A 50 -10.96 26.08 -6.81
CA THR A 50 -11.48 25.98 -8.19
C THR A 50 -10.36 25.96 -9.22
N THR A 51 -9.32 26.78 -9.04
CA THR A 51 -8.12 26.76 -9.91
C THR A 51 -7.34 25.46 -9.74
N ALA A 52 -7.22 24.94 -8.52
CA ALA A 52 -6.50 23.69 -8.25
C ALA A 52 -7.10 22.49 -9.01
N PHE A 53 -8.42 22.46 -9.28
CA PHE A 53 -9.01 21.40 -10.11
C PHE A 53 -8.59 21.41 -11.59
N LYS A 54 -7.99 22.49 -12.07
CA LYS A 54 -7.59 22.66 -13.49
C LYS A 54 -6.14 22.28 -13.77
N VAL A 55 -5.34 22.07 -12.72
CA VAL A 55 -3.92 21.74 -12.86
C VAL A 55 -3.72 20.23 -13.13
N PRO A 56 -2.60 19.79 -13.74
CA PRO A 56 -2.37 18.38 -14.04
C PRO A 56 -2.07 17.50 -12.82
N GLU A 57 -1.64 18.08 -11.69
CA GLU A 57 -1.23 17.34 -10.49
C GLU A 57 -2.42 16.72 -9.73
N VAL A 58 -2.52 15.39 -9.81
CA VAL A 58 -3.55 14.58 -9.13
C VAL A 58 -3.57 14.84 -7.61
N GLU A 59 -2.40 14.90 -6.97
CA GLU A 59 -2.30 15.13 -5.52
C GLU A 59 -2.91 16.47 -5.10
N LEU A 60 -2.71 17.52 -5.92
CA LEU A 60 -3.24 18.84 -5.65
C LEU A 60 -4.77 18.85 -5.78
N ARG A 61 -5.32 18.18 -6.81
CA ARG A 61 -6.77 18.03 -7.00
C ARG A 61 -7.43 17.23 -5.87
N ILE A 62 -6.79 16.17 -5.38
CA ILE A 62 -7.27 15.38 -4.23
C ILE A 62 -7.37 16.25 -2.98
N VAL A 63 -6.31 17.01 -2.68
CA VAL A 63 -6.31 17.92 -1.53
C VAL A 63 -7.34 19.03 -1.70
N ALA A 64 -7.48 19.57 -2.91
CA ALA A 64 -8.48 20.57 -3.19
C ALA A 64 -9.91 20.05 -2.93
N LEU A 65 -10.19 18.81 -3.31
CA LEU A 65 -11.48 18.15 -3.05
C LEU A 65 -11.73 17.93 -1.55
N ASP A 66 -10.71 17.50 -0.81
CA ASP A 66 -10.81 17.33 0.66
C ASP A 66 -11.11 18.66 1.36
N LEU A 67 -10.38 19.72 1.00
CA LEU A 67 -10.61 21.07 1.55
C LEU A 67 -11.97 21.62 1.15
N LEU A 68 -12.40 21.41 -0.10
CA LEU A 68 -13.73 21.82 -0.55
C LEU A 68 -14.83 21.10 0.25
N SER A 69 -14.65 19.81 0.59
CA SER A 69 -15.63 19.06 1.38
C SER A 69 -15.87 19.66 2.77
N GLN A 70 -14.88 20.38 3.31
CA GLN A 70 -14.97 21.04 4.61
C GLN A 70 -15.63 22.42 4.51
N LYS A 71 -15.52 23.09 3.36
CA LYS A 71 -16.03 24.46 3.14
C LYS A 71 -17.40 24.48 2.46
N ASN A 72 -17.58 23.67 1.44
CA ASN A 72 -18.78 23.62 0.61
C ASN A 72 -19.11 22.16 0.25
N LYS A 73 -19.90 21.51 1.11
CA LYS A 73 -20.25 20.08 0.98
C LYS A 73 -21.03 19.77 -0.29
N GLU A 74 -21.93 20.65 -0.72
CA GLU A 74 -22.73 20.42 -1.93
C GLU A 74 -21.85 20.49 -3.18
N ALA A 75 -20.96 21.49 -3.28
CA ALA A 75 -20.01 21.57 -4.38
C ALA A 75 -19.05 20.36 -4.41
N ALA A 76 -18.51 19.96 -3.25
CA ALA A 76 -17.64 18.78 -3.16
C ALA A 76 -18.37 17.48 -3.52
N PHE A 77 -19.66 17.36 -3.19
CA PHE A 77 -20.49 16.22 -3.59
C PHE A 77 -20.65 16.15 -5.11
N GLU A 78 -20.95 17.27 -5.78
CA GLU A 78 -21.09 17.29 -7.23
C GLU A 78 -19.76 17.01 -7.94
N VAL A 79 -18.62 17.51 -7.44
CA VAL A 79 -17.29 17.15 -7.95
C VAL A 79 -17.02 15.65 -7.78
N THR A 80 -17.34 15.09 -6.62
CA THR A 80 -17.19 13.65 -6.36
C THR A 80 -18.03 12.81 -7.32
N LYS A 81 -19.30 13.15 -7.50
CA LYS A 81 -20.22 12.50 -8.43
C LYS A 81 -19.72 12.58 -9.87
N PHE A 82 -19.17 13.72 -10.28
CA PHE A 82 -18.52 13.87 -11.59
C PHE A 82 -17.32 12.93 -11.74
N LEU A 83 -16.42 12.89 -10.75
CA LEU A 83 -15.23 12.02 -10.77
C LEU A 83 -15.58 10.54 -10.89
N LEU A 84 -16.62 10.07 -10.18
CA LEU A 84 -17.03 8.67 -10.24
C LEU A 84 -17.69 8.28 -11.56
N ARG A 85 -18.31 9.23 -12.27
CA ARG A 85 -18.90 9.02 -13.60
C ARG A 85 -17.89 9.13 -14.73
N ASN A 86 -16.86 9.96 -14.56
CA ASN A 86 -15.84 10.17 -15.57
C ASN A 86 -14.88 8.98 -15.65
N GLU A 87 -14.97 8.17 -16.70
CA GLU A 87 -14.08 7.02 -16.91
C GLU A 87 -12.60 7.41 -16.95
N LYS A 88 -12.28 8.58 -17.52
CA LYS A 88 -10.92 9.10 -17.67
C LYS A 88 -10.36 9.75 -16.41
N ALA A 89 -11.17 9.96 -15.38
CA ALA A 89 -10.67 10.55 -14.14
C ALA A 89 -9.64 9.62 -13.48
N PRO A 90 -8.51 10.16 -12.99
CA PRO A 90 -7.47 9.37 -12.33
C PRO A 90 -8.01 8.51 -11.19
N LEU A 91 -7.51 7.28 -11.08
CA LEU A 91 -7.96 6.32 -10.10
C LEU A 91 -7.87 6.86 -8.67
N ALA A 92 -6.76 7.53 -8.33
CA ALA A 92 -6.55 8.09 -6.99
C ALA A 92 -7.58 9.17 -6.61
N GLU A 93 -8.05 9.97 -7.58
CA GLU A 93 -9.13 10.94 -7.33
C GLU A 93 -10.46 10.24 -7.05
N LYS A 94 -10.79 9.19 -7.80
CA LYS A 94 -11.98 8.37 -7.54
C LYS A 94 -11.93 7.73 -6.15
N GLN A 95 -10.78 7.19 -5.75
CA GLN A 95 -10.56 6.61 -4.43
C GLN A 95 -10.75 7.65 -3.30
N ALA A 96 -10.18 8.85 -3.48
CA ALA A 96 -10.36 9.95 -2.54
C ALA A 96 -11.83 10.37 -2.44
N ALA A 97 -12.51 10.50 -3.58
CA ALA A 97 -13.91 10.86 -3.66
C ALA A 97 -14.82 9.85 -2.94
N ILE A 98 -14.60 8.54 -3.11
CA ILE A 98 -15.32 7.48 -2.37
C ILE A 98 -15.09 7.60 -0.86
N SER A 99 -13.84 7.86 -0.45
CA SER A 99 -13.50 8.06 0.97
C SER A 99 -14.22 9.28 1.56
N LEU A 100 -14.43 10.34 0.78
CA LEU A 100 -15.18 11.52 1.22
C LEU A 100 -16.67 11.22 1.34
N LEU A 101 -17.29 10.53 0.38
CA LEU A 101 -18.69 10.07 0.47
C LEU A 101 -18.94 9.25 1.74
N ALA A 102 -17.97 8.40 2.11
CA ALA A 102 -18.07 7.58 3.30
C ALA A 102 -17.98 8.38 4.61
N ARG A 103 -17.36 9.57 4.60
CA ARG A 103 -16.99 10.31 5.82
C ARG A 103 -17.41 11.77 5.77
N ALA A 104 -16.57 12.66 5.23
CA ALA A 104 -16.79 14.11 5.28
C ALA A 104 -18.08 14.56 4.59
N LEU A 105 -18.51 13.83 3.55
CA LEU A 105 -19.73 14.04 2.79
C LEU A 105 -20.84 13.05 3.15
N ALA A 106 -20.75 12.38 4.30
CA ALA A 106 -21.78 11.47 4.81
C ALA A 106 -23.18 12.12 4.77
N SER A 107 -24.08 11.56 3.96
CA SER A 107 -25.46 12.04 3.78
C SER A 107 -26.31 10.97 3.09
N PRO A 108 -27.66 11.08 3.13
CA PRO A 108 -28.53 10.20 2.35
C PRO A 108 -28.24 10.22 0.84
N LYS A 109 -27.90 11.39 0.27
CA LYS A 109 -27.48 11.51 -1.15
C LYS A 109 -26.21 10.70 -1.44
N SER A 110 -25.26 10.70 -0.50
CA SER A 110 -24.03 9.91 -0.60
C SER A 110 -24.30 8.41 -0.54
N ASP A 111 -25.23 7.98 0.31
CA ASP A 111 -25.64 6.58 0.41
C ASP A 111 -26.33 6.09 -0.86
N GLU A 112 -27.21 6.91 -1.44
CA GLU A 112 -27.85 6.63 -2.73
C GLU A 112 -26.82 6.49 -3.85
N LEU A 113 -25.85 7.41 -3.91
CA LEU A 113 -24.77 7.36 -4.90
C LEU A 113 -23.91 6.10 -4.70
N LEU A 114 -23.48 5.81 -3.47
CA LEU A 114 -22.71 4.60 -3.17
C LEU A 114 -23.49 3.33 -3.54
N ASN A 115 -24.77 3.23 -3.17
CA ASN A 115 -25.62 2.08 -3.50
C ASN A 115 -25.80 1.86 -5.01
N THR A 116 -25.80 2.93 -5.81
CA THR A 116 -25.84 2.83 -7.28
C THR A 116 -24.66 2.02 -7.80
N TYR A 117 -23.45 2.25 -7.27
CA TYR A 117 -22.26 1.46 -7.64
C TYR A 117 -22.24 0.09 -6.96
N LEU A 118 -22.56 0.01 -5.66
CA LEU A 118 -22.53 -1.24 -4.89
C LEU A 118 -23.50 -2.29 -5.45
N SER A 119 -24.65 -1.88 -6.00
CA SER A 119 -25.59 -2.79 -6.68
C SER A 119 -24.96 -3.52 -7.89
N LYS A 120 -23.90 -2.93 -8.47
CA LYS A 120 -23.13 -3.44 -9.60
C LYS A 120 -21.67 -3.69 -9.21
N PHE A 121 -21.40 -4.09 -7.96
CA PHE A 121 -20.05 -4.20 -7.40
C PHE A 121 -19.05 -4.95 -8.31
N LYS A 122 -19.48 -6.06 -8.93
CA LYS A 122 -18.64 -6.86 -9.84
C LYS A 122 -18.20 -6.11 -11.10
N SER A 123 -18.97 -5.11 -11.54
CA SER A 123 -18.68 -4.27 -12.71
C SER A 123 -17.85 -3.04 -12.37
N ILE A 124 -17.65 -2.73 -11.08
CA ILE A 124 -16.77 -1.64 -10.66
C ILE A 124 -15.33 -2.00 -11.05
N PRO A 125 -14.50 -1.05 -11.52
CA PRO A 125 -13.07 -1.27 -11.71
C PRO A 125 -12.41 -1.85 -10.46
N THR A 126 -11.61 -2.91 -10.60
CA THR A 126 -11.03 -3.66 -9.48
C THR A 126 -10.21 -2.79 -8.52
N GLY A 127 -9.55 -1.75 -9.04
CA GLY A 127 -8.80 -0.77 -8.24
C GLY A 127 -9.64 0.07 -7.27
N LEU A 128 -10.97 0.01 -7.36
CA LEU A 128 -11.92 0.70 -6.48
C LEU A 128 -12.70 -0.25 -5.55
N HIS A 129 -12.54 -1.57 -5.70
CA HIS A 129 -13.29 -2.56 -4.92
C HIS A 129 -13.09 -2.39 -3.42
N LEU A 130 -11.85 -2.16 -3.00
CA LEU A 130 -11.54 -1.94 -1.58
C LEU A 130 -12.20 -0.66 -1.06
N ASP A 131 -12.13 0.43 -1.83
CA ASP A 131 -12.64 1.73 -1.39
C ASP A 131 -14.18 1.70 -1.25
N PHE A 132 -14.88 1.06 -2.20
CA PHE A 132 -16.34 0.88 -2.09
C PHE A 132 -16.73 -0.08 -0.96
N ALA A 133 -16.01 -1.19 -0.78
CA ALA A 133 -16.29 -2.12 0.31
C ALA A 133 -16.08 -1.47 1.68
N GLU A 134 -15.02 -0.67 1.85
CA GLU A 134 -14.76 0.07 3.09
C GLU A 134 -15.81 1.17 3.29
N ALA A 135 -16.18 1.91 2.25
CA ALA A 135 -17.24 2.91 2.31
C ALA A 135 -18.57 2.29 2.75
N ALA A 136 -18.93 1.11 2.22
CA ALA A 136 -20.13 0.40 2.60
C ALA A 136 -20.13 0.01 4.08
N VAL A 137 -19.01 -0.49 4.62
CA VAL A 137 -18.90 -0.79 6.06
C VAL A 137 -19.07 0.47 6.90
N VAL A 138 -18.38 1.56 6.56
CA VAL A 138 -18.47 2.83 7.30
C VAL A 138 -19.89 3.39 7.28
N ARG A 139 -20.61 3.22 6.18
CA ARG A 139 -21.97 3.73 5.97
C ARG A 139 -23.07 2.72 6.31
N ASN A 140 -22.71 1.54 6.81
CA ASN A 140 -23.64 0.43 7.08
C ASN A 140 -24.52 0.04 5.86
N LEU A 141 -23.92 -0.02 4.67
CA LEU A 141 -24.58 -0.38 3.41
C LEU A 141 -24.33 -1.84 3.04
N LYS A 142 -25.25 -2.44 2.28
CA LYS A 142 -25.14 -3.82 1.83
C LYS A 142 -24.07 -3.94 0.72
N ALA A 143 -22.95 -4.58 1.04
CA ALA A 143 -21.86 -4.87 0.11
C ALA A 143 -21.05 -6.10 0.57
N PRO A 144 -20.20 -6.67 -0.29
CA PRO A 144 -19.16 -7.61 0.16
C PRO A 144 -18.24 -6.94 1.20
N SER A 145 -17.92 -7.65 2.27
CA SER A 145 -16.97 -7.16 3.27
C SER A 145 -15.59 -6.90 2.64
N PRO A 146 -14.86 -5.86 3.08
CA PRO A 146 -13.49 -5.63 2.67
C PRO A 146 -12.64 -6.88 2.91
N ASN A 147 -12.00 -7.39 1.85
CA ASN A 147 -11.16 -8.58 1.87
C ASN A 147 -9.85 -8.30 1.13
N PHE A 148 -8.82 -9.08 1.41
CA PHE A 148 -7.53 -9.05 0.74
C PHE A 148 -7.62 -9.24 -0.78
N VAL A 149 -8.60 -9.97 -1.30
CA VAL A 149 -8.83 -10.04 -2.76
C VAL A 149 -9.09 -8.65 -3.38
N HIS A 150 -9.70 -7.72 -2.64
CA HIS A 150 -9.91 -6.34 -3.10
C HIS A 150 -8.64 -5.48 -3.08
N THR A 151 -7.52 -6.01 -2.57
CA THR A 151 -6.22 -5.31 -2.50
C THR A 151 -5.33 -5.57 -3.71
N LEU A 152 -5.76 -6.43 -4.64
CA LEU A 152 -4.95 -6.83 -5.78
C LEU A 152 -4.58 -5.66 -6.71
N HIS A 153 -5.41 -4.62 -6.78
CA HIS A 153 -5.22 -3.47 -7.68
C HIS A 153 -5.54 -2.14 -6.98
N GLY A 154 -5.04 -1.05 -7.55
CA GLY A 154 -5.34 0.30 -7.11
C GLY A 154 -4.49 0.78 -5.94
N GLY A 155 -3.32 0.18 -5.75
CA GLY A 155 -2.33 0.68 -4.81
C GLY A 155 -1.56 1.86 -5.39
N ASN A 156 -0.78 2.51 -4.53
CA ASN A 156 0.20 3.52 -4.90
C ASN A 156 1.62 2.92 -4.77
N VAL A 157 2.34 2.93 -5.89
CA VAL A 157 3.70 2.38 -6.00
C VAL A 157 4.68 3.05 -5.04
N GLU A 158 4.61 4.37 -4.87
CA GLU A 158 5.54 5.12 -4.01
C GLU A 158 5.29 4.81 -2.53
N ARG A 159 4.02 4.74 -2.11
CA ARG A 159 3.66 4.32 -0.75
C ARG A 159 4.07 2.87 -0.50
N GLY A 160 3.86 1.97 -1.46
CA GLY A 160 4.31 0.58 -1.38
C GLY A 160 5.84 0.45 -1.25
N ALA A 161 6.59 1.25 -2.00
CA ALA A 161 8.04 1.31 -1.89
C ALA A 161 8.49 1.82 -0.50
N ALA A 162 7.83 2.85 0.02
CA ALA A 162 8.11 3.38 1.35
C ALA A 162 7.79 2.34 2.45
N LEU A 163 6.67 1.62 2.33
CA LEU A 163 6.29 0.54 3.25
C LEU A 163 7.35 -0.57 3.27
N PHE A 164 7.79 -1.01 2.09
CA PHE A 164 8.80 -2.05 1.95
C PHE A 164 10.10 -1.74 2.72
N VAL A 165 10.54 -0.48 2.68
CA VAL A 165 11.82 -0.05 3.27
C VAL A 165 11.66 0.38 4.73
N ASN A 166 10.60 1.12 5.06
CA ASN A 166 10.53 1.91 6.28
C ASN A 166 9.49 1.43 7.29
N HIS A 167 8.60 0.50 6.94
CA HIS A 167 7.54 0.09 7.85
C HIS A 167 8.11 -0.65 9.06
N LEU A 168 7.84 -0.13 10.26
CA LEU A 168 8.49 -0.57 11.51
C LEU A 168 8.24 -2.03 11.88
N ALA A 169 7.05 -2.57 11.58
CA ALA A 169 6.72 -3.97 11.86
C ALA A 169 7.01 -4.91 10.68
N ALA A 170 6.56 -4.59 9.46
CA ALA A 170 6.79 -5.45 8.29
C ALA A 170 8.26 -5.59 7.88
N GLN A 171 9.06 -4.51 7.96
CA GLN A 171 10.50 -4.48 7.73
C GLN A 171 11.01 -5.33 6.55
N CYS A 172 10.32 -5.32 5.41
CA CYS A 172 10.56 -6.26 4.31
C CYS A 172 12.02 -6.25 3.82
N VAL A 173 12.65 -5.07 3.80
CA VAL A 173 14.06 -4.89 3.42
C VAL A 173 15.06 -5.64 4.33
N ARG A 174 14.70 -5.98 5.57
CA ARG A 174 15.58 -6.76 6.46
C ARG A 174 15.78 -8.18 5.98
N CYS A 175 14.82 -8.72 5.23
CA CYS A 175 14.86 -10.09 4.72
C CYS A 175 15.05 -10.16 3.21
N HIS A 176 14.55 -9.16 2.46
CA HIS A 176 14.52 -9.21 1.01
C HIS A 176 15.35 -8.11 0.37
N LYS A 177 16.12 -8.47 -0.65
CA LYS A 177 16.74 -7.53 -1.58
C LYS A 177 15.79 -7.09 -2.69
N ILE A 178 15.97 -5.85 -3.12
CA ILE A 178 15.37 -5.26 -4.31
C ILE A 178 16.45 -4.67 -5.22
N LYS A 179 16.06 -3.88 -6.22
CA LYS A 179 16.98 -3.17 -7.11
C LYS A 179 18.02 -2.38 -6.28
N ASN A 180 19.28 -2.34 -6.76
CA ASN A 180 20.44 -1.71 -6.12
C ASN A 180 21.05 -2.46 -4.91
N GLY A 181 20.66 -3.72 -4.66
CA GLY A 181 21.36 -4.59 -3.71
C GLY A 181 21.13 -4.30 -2.23
N LYS A 182 20.32 -3.29 -1.89
CA LYS A 182 19.88 -3.03 -0.52
C LYS A 182 18.98 -4.15 -0.02
N GLY A 183 19.24 -4.66 1.18
CA GLY A 183 18.52 -5.73 1.86
C GLY A 183 19.42 -6.94 2.19
N SER A 184 18.83 -8.07 2.59
CA SER A 184 19.54 -9.32 2.91
C SER A 184 19.12 -10.50 2.02
N ASP A 185 19.85 -11.61 2.12
CA ASP A 185 19.55 -12.90 1.43
C ASP A 185 18.89 -13.92 2.38
N ILE A 186 18.22 -13.44 3.44
CA ILE A 186 17.43 -14.28 4.34
C ILE A 186 16.19 -14.78 3.61
N GLY A 187 15.51 -13.89 2.87
CA GLY A 187 14.42 -14.19 1.97
C GLY A 187 14.83 -14.06 0.49
N PRO A 188 13.98 -14.52 -0.44
CA PRO A 188 14.25 -14.44 -1.87
C PRO A 188 14.44 -13.01 -2.36
N ASN A 189 15.33 -12.83 -3.34
CA ASN A 189 15.50 -11.56 -4.02
C ASN A 189 14.23 -11.20 -4.82
N LEU A 190 13.67 -10.02 -4.58
CA LEU A 190 12.42 -9.56 -5.17
C LEU A 190 12.61 -8.57 -6.33
N LYS A 191 13.85 -8.30 -6.76
CA LYS A 191 14.18 -7.32 -7.83
C LYS A 191 13.32 -7.47 -9.10
N SER A 192 12.93 -8.69 -9.45
CA SER A 192 12.16 -9.02 -10.65
C SER A 192 10.86 -9.78 -10.36
N ILE A 193 10.34 -9.73 -9.12
CA ILE A 193 9.21 -10.56 -8.71
C ILE A 193 7.94 -10.27 -9.52
N GLY A 194 7.69 -9.00 -9.87
CA GLY A 194 6.54 -8.59 -10.69
C GLY A 194 6.62 -9.02 -12.15
N ARG A 195 7.76 -9.55 -12.61
CA ARG A 195 7.89 -10.25 -13.90
C ARG A 195 7.67 -11.75 -13.77
N GLN A 196 7.99 -12.32 -12.61
CA GLN A 196 7.99 -13.77 -12.37
C GLN A 196 6.64 -14.28 -11.85
N LYS A 197 5.89 -13.43 -11.16
CA LYS A 197 4.68 -13.79 -10.41
C LYS A 197 3.58 -12.77 -10.65
N ASP A 198 2.35 -13.24 -10.64
CA ASP A 198 1.17 -12.39 -10.73
C ASP A 198 0.77 -11.82 -9.36
N ARG A 199 -0.22 -10.93 -9.35
CA ARG A 199 -0.71 -10.27 -8.13
C ARG A 199 -1.38 -11.24 -7.17
N ALA A 200 -2.00 -12.30 -7.67
CA ALA A 200 -2.65 -13.31 -6.83
C ALA A 200 -1.61 -14.07 -6.01
N TYR A 201 -0.50 -14.48 -6.65
CA TYR A 201 0.64 -15.07 -5.96
C TYR A 201 1.25 -14.10 -4.94
N LEU A 202 1.44 -12.83 -5.31
CA LEU A 202 1.98 -11.83 -4.39
C LEU A 202 1.10 -11.69 -3.13
N LEU A 203 -0.21 -11.65 -3.31
CA LEU A 203 -1.14 -11.58 -2.19
C LEU A 203 -1.07 -12.83 -1.31
N GLU A 204 -1.09 -14.02 -1.93
CA GLU A 204 -1.01 -15.29 -1.21
C GLU A 204 0.30 -15.39 -0.41
N ALA A 205 1.44 -15.02 -1.01
CA ALA A 205 2.73 -15.04 -0.32
C ALA A 205 2.77 -14.05 0.87
N LEU A 206 2.07 -12.91 0.78
CA LEU A 206 1.96 -11.94 1.87
C LEU A 206 1.02 -12.43 2.98
N ALA A 207 -0.13 -13.01 2.62
CA ALA A 207 -1.16 -13.43 3.57
C ALA A 207 -0.83 -14.78 4.24
N GLU A 208 -0.33 -15.74 3.45
CA GLU A 208 -0.11 -17.13 3.82
C GLU A 208 1.31 -17.60 3.43
N PRO A 209 2.38 -17.02 4.01
CA PRO A 209 3.77 -17.31 3.61
C PRO A 209 4.21 -18.76 3.84
N GLN A 210 3.45 -19.55 4.62
CA GLN A 210 3.71 -20.97 4.85
C GLN A 210 3.18 -21.87 3.72
N LYS A 211 2.23 -21.38 2.91
CA LYS A 211 1.55 -22.20 1.90
C LYS A 211 2.48 -22.60 0.75
N VAL A 212 3.35 -21.69 0.32
CA VAL A 212 4.38 -21.94 -0.70
C VAL A 212 5.69 -21.31 -0.27
N ILE A 213 6.62 -22.14 0.19
CA ILE A 213 7.97 -21.70 0.56
C ILE A 213 8.86 -21.71 -0.69
N ALA A 214 9.55 -20.59 -0.94
CA ALA A 214 10.46 -20.47 -2.06
C ALA A 214 11.61 -21.50 -1.93
N LYS A 215 12.00 -22.14 -3.05
CA LYS A 215 13.09 -23.11 -3.07
C LYS A 215 14.38 -22.52 -2.50
N GLY A 216 15.00 -23.22 -1.55
CA GLY A 216 16.23 -22.80 -0.89
C GLY A 216 16.07 -21.68 0.14
N TYR A 217 14.84 -21.52 0.64
CA TYR A 217 14.47 -20.67 1.76
C TYR A 217 13.64 -21.47 2.78
N GLY A 218 13.46 -20.88 3.95
CA GLY A 218 12.80 -21.49 5.10
C GLY A 218 13.80 -22.02 6.13
N ALA A 219 13.34 -22.19 7.36
CA ALA A 219 14.11 -22.75 8.46
C ALA A 219 13.84 -24.25 8.58
N ILE A 220 14.88 -25.01 8.91
CA ILE A 220 14.82 -26.44 9.18
C ILE A 220 15.70 -26.77 10.38
N SER A 221 15.30 -27.77 11.16
CA SER A 221 16.11 -28.39 12.22
C SER A 221 16.25 -29.88 11.96
N LEU A 222 17.47 -30.40 12.09
CA LEU A 222 17.82 -31.80 11.94
C LEU A 222 18.40 -32.32 13.25
N THR A 223 17.89 -33.44 13.74
CA THR A 223 18.50 -34.23 14.81
C THR A 223 19.24 -35.39 14.16
N LEU A 224 20.54 -35.52 14.42
CA LEU A 224 21.39 -36.54 13.82
C LEU A 224 21.39 -37.83 14.64
N ASN A 225 21.87 -38.92 14.03
CA ASN A 225 21.96 -40.24 14.68
C ASN A 225 22.87 -40.25 15.91
N ASP A 226 23.86 -39.36 15.96
CA ASP A 226 24.76 -39.18 17.11
C ASP A 226 24.15 -38.34 18.25
N GLY A 227 22.89 -37.89 18.08
CA GLY A 227 22.17 -37.06 19.04
C GLY A 227 22.42 -35.55 18.91
N SER A 228 23.34 -35.12 18.05
CA SER A 228 23.57 -33.69 17.81
C SER A 228 22.44 -33.05 16.99
N THR A 229 22.32 -31.72 17.04
CA THR A 229 21.30 -30.96 16.30
C THR A 229 21.95 -29.93 15.38
N VAL A 230 21.44 -29.86 14.15
CA VAL A 230 21.82 -28.86 13.14
C VAL A 230 20.58 -28.10 12.70
N ALA A 231 20.54 -26.79 12.93
CA ALA A 231 19.42 -25.94 12.54
C ALA A 231 19.89 -24.71 11.77
N GLY A 232 19.06 -24.23 10.84
CA GLY A 232 19.35 -23.04 10.06
C GLY A 232 18.45 -22.87 8.84
N SER A 233 18.89 -22.05 7.89
CA SER A 233 18.20 -21.84 6.62
C SER A 233 18.42 -23.02 5.67
N TYR A 234 17.34 -23.69 5.27
CA TYR A 234 17.36 -24.74 4.25
C TYR A 234 17.80 -24.16 2.90
N ARG A 235 18.74 -24.82 2.21
CA ARG A 235 19.21 -24.39 0.87
C ARG A 235 18.86 -25.39 -0.23
N SER A 236 19.14 -26.67 -0.03
CA SER A 236 18.75 -27.71 -0.97
C SER A 236 18.88 -29.10 -0.36
N GLU A 237 18.25 -30.08 -1.01
CA GLU A 237 18.50 -31.49 -0.80
C GLU A 237 18.73 -32.14 -2.17
N LYS A 238 19.94 -32.65 -2.41
CA LYS A 238 20.33 -33.28 -3.68
C LYS A 238 21.23 -34.47 -3.43
N ASN A 239 21.00 -35.58 -4.12
CA ASN A 239 21.79 -36.81 -4.00
C ASN A 239 21.92 -37.28 -2.53
N GLY A 240 20.86 -37.14 -1.74
CA GLY A 240 20.86 -37.50 -0.31
C GLY A 240 21.68 -36.57 0.59
N ILE A 241 22.08 -35.38 0.13
CA ILE A 241 22.80 -34.39 0.94
C ILE A 241 21.89 -33.17 1.15
N ILE A 242 21.63 -32.85 2.41
CA ILE A 242 20.90 -31.66 2.87
C ILE A 242 21.92 -30.56 3.13
N GLU A 243 21.74 -29.40 2.51
CA GLU A 243 22.54 -28.20 2.75
C GLU A 243 21.76 -27.18 3.58
N ILE A 244 22.33 -26.81 4.73
CA ILE A 244 21.80 -25.82 5.66
C ILE A 244 22.82 -24.71 5.83
N ARG A 245 22.37 -23.46 5.99
CA ARG A 245 23.21 -22.36 6.44
C ARG A 245 22.81 -21.87 7.83
N ASP A 246 23.77 -21.73 8.71
CA ASP A 246 23.55 -21.16 10.04
C ASP A 246 23.46 -19.62 10.01
N ALA A 247 23.28 -19.01 11.19
CA ALA A 247 23.20 -17.56 11.34
C ALA A 247 24.49 -16.81 10.96
N ASN A 248 25.64 -17.49 10.97
CA ASN A 248 26.93 -16.95 10.54
C ASN A 248 27.17 -17.18 9.04
N ASN A 249 26.15 -17.61 8.30
CA ASN A 249 26.19 -17.95 6.88
C ASN A 249 27.16 -19.11 6.55
N LYS A 250 27.55 -19.91 7.57
CA LYS A 250 28.35 -21.13 7.37
C LYS A 250 27.46 -22.22 6.80
N ALA A 251 27.89 -22.81 5.68
CA ALA A 251 27.20 -23.93 5.07
C ALA A 251 27.60 -25.25 5.76
N THR A 252 26.60 -26.02 6.14
CA THR A 252 26.73 -27.38 6.69
C THR A 252 26.04 -28.34 5.75
N LYS A 253 26.73 -29.42 5.39
CA LYS A 253 26.18 -30.51 4.58
C LYS A 253 25.97 -31.73 5.47
N VAL A 254 24.75 -32.23 5.49
CA VAL A 254 24.34 -33.40 6.28
C VAL A 254 23.86 -34.47 5.31
N LYS A 255 24.36 -35.71 5.42
CA LYS A 255 23.80 -36.82 4.64
C LYS A 255 22.44 -37.16 5.24
N ALA A 256 21.43 -37.35 4.40
CA ALA A 256 20.08 -37.71 4.82
C ALA A 256 20.06 -39.04 5.61
N THR A 257 21.01 -39.95 5.36
CA THR A 257 21.20 -41.20 6.12
C THR A 257 21.64 -40.98 7.56
N ASP A 258 22.23 -39.83 7.87
CA ASP A 258 22.76 -39.49 9.19
C ASP A 258 21.70 -38.75 10.03
N VAL A 259 20.51 -38.51 9.46
CA VAL A 259 19.40 -37.80 10.11
C VAL A 259 18.46 -38.79 10.77
N LYS A 260 18.30 -38.65 12.08
CA LYS A 260 17.34 -39.41 12.90
C LYS A 260 15.93 -38.82 12.80
N GLU A 261 15.83 -37.50 12.89
CA GLU A 261 14.57 -36.75 12.85
C GLU A 261 14.80 -35.40 12.17
N ARG A 262 13.79 -34.91 11.44
CA ARG A 262 13.83 -33.57 10.84
C ARG A 262 12.50 -32.85 11.01
N SER A 263 12.56 -31.55 11.24
CA SER A 263 11.37 -30.70 11.14
C SER A 263 10.91 -30.55 9.70
N GLU A 264 9.66 -30.15 9.51
CA GLU A 264 9.27 -29.54 8.24
C GLU A 264 10.05 -28.24 8.01
N VAL A 265 10.21 -27.87 6.74
CA VAL A 265 10.74 -26.56 6.37
C VAL A 265 9.63 -25.55 6.60
N ILE A 266 9.89 -24.53 7.43
CA ILE A 266 8.92 -23.47 7.74
C ILE A 266 9.39 -22.13 7.18
N SER A 267 8.47 -21.31 6.70
CA SER A 267 8.76 -19.94 6.28
C SER A 267 9.16 -19.09 7.47
N THR A 268 10.22 -18.28 7.32
CA THR A 268 10.60 -17.25 8.29
C THR A 268 9.88 -15.92 8.03
N MET A 269 9.12 -15.82 6.94
CA MET A 269 8.34 -14.64 6.62
C MET A 269 7.07 -14.61 7.49
N PRO A 270 6.81 -13.50 8.21
CA PRO A 270 5.61 -13.38 9.02
C PRO A 270 4.36 -13.21 8.14
N PRO A 271 3.16 -13.59 8.63
CA PRO A 271 1.91 -13.37 7.91
C PRO A 271 1.60 -11.86 7.83
N ILE A 272 1.96 -11.24 6.72
CA ILE A 272 1.92 -9.78 6.53
C ILE A 272 0.49 -9.24 6.61
N GLY A 273 -0.52 -10.05 6.26
CA GLY A 273 -1.93 -9.68 6.42
C GLY A 273 -2.36 -9.41 7.87
N LEU A 274 -1.60 -9.86 8.87
CA LEU A 274 -1.83 -9.55 10.30
C LEU A 274 -1.06 -8.31 10.78
N ILE A 275 -0.13 -7.80 9.97
CA ILE A 275 0.77 -6.69 10.31
C ILE A 275 0.33 -5.41 9.58
N LEU A 276 -0.03 -5.53 8.31
CA LEU A 276 -0.41 -4.41 7.46
C LEU A 276 -1.92 -4.32 7.30
N THR A 277 -2.42 -3.09 7.22
CA THR A 277 -3.79 -2.82 6.81
C THR A 277 -4.03 -3.24 5.36
N LYS A 278 -5.29 -3.44 4.97
CA LYS A 278 -5.64 -3.79 3.57
C LYS A 278 -5.17 -2.74 2.56
N ARG A 279 -5.20 -1.46 2.92
CA ARG A 279 -4.68 -0.37 2.07
C ARG A 279 -3.16 -0.44 1.91
N GLU A 280 -2.43 -0.76 2.98
CA GLU A 280 -0.97 -0.94 2.92
C GLU A 280 -0.59 -2.19 2.13
N VAL A 281 -1.32 -3.30 2.29
CA VAL A 281 -1.14 -4.50 1.45
C VAL A 281 -1.39 -4.17 -0.03
N ARG A 282 -2.44 -3.41 -0.33
CA ARG A 282 -2.75 -2.95 -1.69
C ARG A 282 -1.60 -2.13 -2.30
N ASP A 283 -1.07 -1.19 -1.54
CA ASP A 283 0.07 -0.36 -1.96
C ASP A 283 1.35 -1.21 -2.16
N LEU A 284 1.61 -2.16 -1.24
CA LEU A 284 2.76 -3.06 -1.32
C LEU A 284 2.66 -4.01 -2.54
N ILE A 285 1.49 -4.57 -2.83
CA ILE A 285 1.26 -5.39 -4.03
C ILE A 285 1.52 -4.57 -5.29
N GLU A 286 1.05 -3.33 -5.36
CA GLU A 286 1.28 -2.46 -6.51
C GLU A 286 2.77 -2.21 -6.73
N TYR A 287 3.52 -1.94 -5.65
CA TYR A 287 4.96 -1.80 -5.71
C TYR A 287 5.65 -3.08 -6.19
N LEU A 288 5.37 -4.23 -5.58
CA LEU A 288 5.99 -5.52 -5.94
C LEU A 288 5.68 -5.91 -7.39
N ALA A 289 4.45 -5.69 -7.85
CA ALA A 289 4.03 -5.93 -9.24
C ALA A 289 4.75 -5.00 -10.24
N SER A 290 5.20 -3.82 -9.80
CA SER A 290 6.00 -2.91 -10.63
C SER A 290 7.46 -3.35 -10.79
N LEU A 291 7.96 -4.25 -9.94
CA LEU A 291 9.35 -4.75 -9.97
C LEU A 291 9.57 -5.73 -11.13
N LYS A 292 9.77 -5.19 -12.34
CA LYS A 292 9.93 -5.95 -13.59
C LYS A 292 11.34 -5.88 -14.18
N ALA A 293 12.35 -5.63 -13.34
CA ALA A 293 13.72 -5.50 -13.82
C ALA A 293 14.20 -6.77 -14.56
N LYS A 294 15.05 -6.59 -15.57
CA LYS A 294 15.79 -7.67 -16.22
C LYS A 294 16.91 -8.18 -15.31
#